data_AF-A0A1G7HDG7-F1
#
_entry.id   AF-A0A1G7HDG7-F1
#
_cell.length_a   1.000
_cell.length_b   1.000
_cell.length_c   1.000
_cell.angle_alpha   90.00
_cell.angle_beta   90.00
_cell.angle_gamma   90.00
#
_symmetry.space_group_name_H-M   'P 1'
#
loop_
_entity.id
_entity.type
_entity.pdbx_description
1 polymer ?
#
loop_
_entity_poly.entity_id
_entity_poly.type
_entity_poly.pdbx_seq_one_letter_code
_entity_poly.pdbx_strand_id
1 'polypeptide(L)'
;MFYPFLYLIGFTRNSKAYKIFTLYLIGIGIIQFLMGFVRNFLDFETNLFLFKYYFIFQFLMLSYFYKTLLGYRWVYFMTSIALLFFIFQYIDDPELSAKYNPLGSAIAQIIIVIYSLLYFYRLLSAKGEFLIVNIGVFFYMLISILIFAAGNLVFVDEFKSVSSIMRNLNAVFYFVFQVLILLEWGKNYYKKKNLNG
;
A
#
# COMPACT_ATOMS: atom_id res chain seq x y z
N MET A 1 13.12 -5.92 -3.64
CA MET A 1 11.94 -6.09 -4.50
C MET A 1 11.97 -7.47 -5.17
N PHE A 2 11.64 -8.53 -4.44
CA PHE A 2 11.68 -9.91 -4.98
C PHE A 2 10.37 -10.69 -4.76
N TYR A 3 9.42 -10.13 -4.03
CA TYR A 3 8.14 -10.76 -3.67
C TYR A 3 7.20 -11.10 -4.85
N PRO A 4 7.12 -10.28 -5.93
CA PRO A 4 6.24 -10.58 -7.05
C PRO A 4 6.54 -11.94 -7.70
N PHE A 5 7.82 -12.32 -7.78
CA PHE A 5 8.24 -13.60 -8.38
C PHE A 5 7.72 -14.80 -7.59
N LEU A 6 7.70 -14.73 -6.26
CA LEU A 6 7.16 -15.80 -5.40
C LEU A 6 5.64 -15.94 -5.58
N TYR A 7 4.93 -14.81 -5.61
CA TYR A 7 3.48 -14.82 -5.79
C TYR A 7 3.07 -15.25 -7.21
N LEU A 8 3.87 -14.96 -8.23
CA LEU A 8 3.62 -15.41 -9.61
C LEU A 8 3.54 -16.95 -9.76
N ILE A 9 4.31 -17.71 -8.96
CA ILE A 9 4.31 -19.19 -9.00
C ILE A 9 2.89 -19.77 -8.77
N GLY A 10 2.11 -19.13 -7.91
CA GLY A 10 0.76 -19.58 -7.55
C GLY A 10 -0.36 -18.90 -8.32
N PHE A 11 -0.05 -18.04 -9.30
CA PHE A 11 -1.02 -17.11 -9.88
C PHE A 11 -2.27 -17.79 -10.47
N THR A 12 -2.11 -18.85 -11.26
CA THR A 12 -3.24 -19.53 -11.90
C THR A 12 -4.03 -20.44 -10.95
N ARG A 13 -3.38 -20.92 -9.88
CA ARG A 13 -3.88 -21.99 -9.00
C ARG A 13 -4.59 -21.51 -7.73
N ASN A 14 -4.42 -20.25 -7.37
CA ASN A 14 -4.94 -19.68 -6.12
C ASN A 14 -6.18 -18.80 -6.33
N SER A 15 -6.75 -18.35 -5.21
CA SER A 15 -8.00 -17.58 -5.13
C SER A 15 -7.94 -16.27 -5.92
N LYS A 16 -9.12 -15.67 -6.17
CA LYS A 16 -9.22 -14.36 -6.81
C LYS A 16 -8.48 -13.28 -6.01
N ALA A 17 -8.56 -13.32 -4.67
CA ALA A 17 -7.84 -12.40 -3.80
C ALA A 17 -6.32 -12.50 -3.99
N TYR A 18 -5.80 -13.73 -4.13
CA TYR A 18 -4.39 -13.97 -4.43
C TYR A 18 -3.94 -13.35 -5.75
N LYS A 19 -4.73 -13.52 -6.81
CA LYS A 19 -4.43 -12.93 -8.12
C LYS A 19 -4.36 -11.40 -8.04
N ILE A 20 -5.34 -10.77 -7.39
CA ILE A 20 -5.38 -9.32 -7.19
C ILE A 20 -4.18 -8.85 -6.37
N PHE A 21 -3.86 -9.53 -5.27
CA PHE A 21 -2.71 -9.18 -4.44
C PHE A 21 -1.38 -9.37 -5.17
N THR A 22 -1.27 -10.39 -6.03
CA THR A 22 -0.09 -10.58 -6.88
C THR A 22 0.10 -9.41 -7.86
N LEU A 23 -0.98 -8.99 -8.53
CA LEU A 23 -0.96 -7.82 -9.41
C LEU A 23 -0.61 -6.53 -8.65
N TYR A 24 -1.09 -6.39 -7.41
CA TYR A 24 -0.71 -5.29 -6.52
C TYR A 24 0.80 -5.25 -6.29
N LEU A 25 1.40 -6.38 -5.92
CA LEU A 25 2.85 -6.48 -5.67
C LEU A 25 3.66 -6.17 -6.94
N ILE A 26 3.21 -6.66 -8.11
CA ILE A 26 3.87 -6.38 -9.39
C ILE A 26 3.82 -4.88 -9.69
N GLY A 27 2.65 -4.25 -9.63
CA GLY A 27 2.51 -2.84 -9.96
C GLY A 27 3.27 -1.92 -9.00
N ILE A 28 3.22 -2.19 -7.70
CA ILE A 28 4.03 -1.48 -6.70
C ILE A 28 5.53 -1.68 -6.97
N GLY A 29 5.92 -2.91 -7.33
CA GLY A 29 7.27 -3.23 -7.77
C GLY A 29 7.72 -2.34 -8.94
N ILE A 30 6.93 -2.30 -10.00
CA ILE A 30 7.23 -1.48 -11.19
C ILE A 30 7.38 0.00 -10.82
N ILE A 31 6.44 0.57 -10.06
CA ILE A 31 6.48 1.99 -9.70
C ILE A 31 7.73 2.31 -8.85
N GLN A 32 8.07 1.45 -7.89
CA GLN A 32 9.28 1.62 -7.08
C GLN A 32 10.57 1.46 -7.89
N PHE A 33 10.59 0.55 -8.86
CA PHE A 33 11.73 0.40 -9.76
C PHE A 33 11.91 1.67 -10.59
N LEU A 34 10.83 2.21 -11.16
CA LEU A 34 10.84 3.49 -11.89
C LEU A 34 11.29 4.65 -11.00
N MET A 35 10.82 4.73 -9.75
CA MET A 35 11.26 5.75 -8.78
C MET A 35 12.77 5.66 -8.49
N GLY A 36 13.32 4.46 -8.40
CA GLY A 36 14.77 4.25 -8.24
C GLY A 36 15.55 4.58 -9.52
N PHE A 37 15.02 4.20 -10.68
CA PHE A 37 15.62 4.49 -11.97
C PHE A 37 15.72 5.99 -12.23
N VAL A 38 14.61 6.73 -12.08
CA VAL A 38 14.60 8.19 -12.25
C VAL A 38 15.60 8.87 -11.33
N ARG A 39 15.65 8.47 -10.06
CA ARG A 39 16.57 9.04 -9.06
C ARG A 39 18.03 8.82 -9.39
N ASN A 40 18.39 7.64 -9.91
CA ASN A 40 19.79 7.25 -10.08
C ASN A 40 20.34 7.52 -11.49
N PHE A 41 19.49 7.67 -12.50
CA PHE A 41 19.93 7.76 -13.90
C PHE A 41 19.48 9.02 -14.63
N LEU A 42 18.50 9.78 -14.11
CA LEU A 42 17.95 10.95 -14.79
C LEU A 42 18.19 12.27 -14.03
N ASP A 43 18.99 12.26 -12.95
CA ASP A 43 19.38 13.42 -12.13
C ASP A 43 18.23 14.35 -11.68
N PHE A 44 16.98 13.84 -11.66
CA PHE A 44 15.89 14.56 -11.02
C PHE A 44 16.10 14.52 -9.50
N GLU A 45 16.32 15.70 -8.90
CA GLU A 45 16.50 15.84 -7.44
C GLU A 45 15.30 15.31 -6.64
N THR A 46 14.12 15.24 -7.25
CA THR A 46 12.91 14.72 -6.61
C THR A 46 12.12 13.76 -7.52
N ASN A 47 11.74 12.60 -6.97
CA ASN A 47 10.83 11.65 -7.60
C ASN A 47 9.39 11.79 -7.08
N LEU A 48 9.05 12.96 -6.53
CA LEU A 48 7.77 13.23 -5.87
C LEU A 48 6.58 13.10 -6.83
N PHE A 49 6.77 13.43 -8.12
CA PHE A 49 5.70 13.25 -9.11
C PHE A 49 5.27 11.78 -9.25
N LEU A 50 6.19 10.83 -9.07
CA LEU A 50 5.89 9.39 -9.13
C LEU A 50 5.11 8.90 -7.90
N PHE A 51 5.24 9.61 -6.78
CA PHE A 51 4.53 9.27 -5.55
C PHE A 51 3.01 9.33 -5.75
N LYS A 52 2.50 10.28 -6.55
CA LYS A 52 1.09 10.36 -6.93
C LYS A 52 0.58 9.03 -7.50
N TYR A 53 1.29 8.50 -8.48
CA TYR A 53 0.93 7.23 -9.12
C TYR A 53 1.06 6.07 -8.12
N TYR A 54 2.08 6.09 -7.28
CA TYR A 54 2.28 5.08 -6.23
C TYR A 54 1.08 4.99 -5.29
N PHE A 55 0.67 6.10 -4.64
CA PHE A 55 -0.36 6.03 -3.61
C PHE A 55 -1.76 5.77 -4.21
N ILE A 56 -2.06 6.34 -5.38
CA ILE A 56 -3.35 6.10 -6.06
C ILE A 56 -3.45 4.64 -6.51
N PHE A 57 -2.39 4.09 -7.10
CA PHE A 57 -2.35 2.68 -7.49
C PHE A 57 -2.47 1.76 -6.26
N GLN A 58 -1.73 2.05 -5.19
CA GLN A 58 -1.80 1.32 -3.93
C GLN A 58 -3.24 1.31 -3.39
N PHE A 59 -3.88 2.48 -3.34
CA PHE A 59 -5.26 2.62 -2.89
C PHE A 59 -6.23 1.80 -3.74
N LEU A 60 -6.21 1.96 -5.06
CA LEU A 60 -7.09 1.23 -5.98
C LEU A 60 -6.98 -0.29 -5.83
N MET A 61 -5.74 -0.80 -5.81
CA MET A 61 -5.49 -2.22 -5.74
C MET A 61 -5.85 -2.82 -4.38
N LEU A 62 -5.54 -2.12 -3.29
CA LEU A 62 -5.90 -2.58 -1.95
C LEU A 62 -7.41 -2.48 -1.73
N SER A 63 -8.09 -1.44 -2.24
CA SER A 63 -9.55 -1.37 -2.21
C SER A 63 -10.20 -2.54 -2.97
N TYR A 64 -9.69 -2.90 -4.14
CA TYR A 64 -10.20 -4.07 -4.87
C TYR A 64 -9.91 -5.40 -4.16
N PHE A 65 -8.74 -5.50 -3.55
CA PHE A 65 -8.38 -6.64 -2.70
C PHE A 65 -9.34 -6.78 -1.52
N TYR A 66 -9.58 -5.71 -0.76
CA TYR A 66 -10.51 -5.71 0.37
C TYR A 66 -11.96 -5.91 -0.06
N LYS A 67 -12.40 -5.37 -1.20
CA LYS A 67 -13.71 -5.70 -1.76
C LYS A 67 -13.85 -7.20 -1.96
N THR A 68 -12.80 -7.87 -2.44
CA THR A 68 -12.82 -9.32 -2.69
C THR A 68 -12.83 -10.10 -1.39
N LEU A 69 -12.08 -9.65 -0.38
CA LEU A 69 -12.03 -10.28 0.93
C LEU A 69 -13.30 -10.06 1.77
N LEU A 70 -13.91 -8.88 1.71
CA LEU A 70 -15.07 -8.49 2.50
C LEU A 70 -16.40 -8.77 1.81
N GLY A 71 -16.45 -8.72 0.47
CA GLY A 71 -17.67 -8.90 -0.31
C GLY A 71 -18.62 -7.69 -0.30
N TYR A 72 -18.28 -6.61 0.39
CA TYR A 72 -19.14 -5.45 0.51
C TYR A 72 -19.10 -4.54 -0.72
N ARG A 73 -20.28 -4.22 -1.28
CA ARG A 73 -20.40 -3.34 -2.46
C ARG A 73 -20.01 -1.89 -2.17
N TRP A 74 -20.21 -1.42 -0.94
CA TRP A 74 -19.91 -0.04 -0.55
C TRP A 74 -18.41 0.30 -0.61
N VAL A 75 -17.52 -0.70 -0.65
CA VAL A 75 -16.08 -0.49 -0.88
C VAL A 75 -15.83 0.21 -2.22
N TYR A 76 -16.57 -0.17 -3.28
CA TYR A 76 -16.45 0.51 -4.57
C TYR A 76 -16.96 1.95 -4.51
N PHE A 77 -18.07 2.18 -3.82
CA PHE A 77 -18.63 3.52 -3.65
C PHE A 77 -17.64 4.46 -2.94
N MET A 78 -17.05 4.01 -1.83
CA MET A 78 -16.03 4.79 -1.11
C MET A 78 -14.75 4.98 -1.91
N THR A 79 -14.34 3.98 -2.69
CA THR A 79 -13.21 4.11 -3.63
C THR A 79 -13.48 5.20 -4.66
N SER A 80 -14.67 5.20 -5.27
CA SER A 80 -15.05 6.21 -6.27
C SER A 80 -15.11 7.62 -5.68
N ILE A 81 -15.68 7.78 -4.48
CA ILE A 81 -15.71 9.08 -3.79
C ILE A 81 -14.30 9.60 -3.52
N ALA A 82 -13.41 8.75 -3.00
CA ALA A 82 -12.03 9.14 -2.73
C ALA A 82 -11.28 9.55 -4.01
N LEU A 83 -11.50 8.84 -5.13
CA LEU A 83 -10.91 9.23 -6.42
C LEU A 83 -11.43 10.57 -6.93
N LEU A 84 -12.74 10.82 -6.84
CA LEU A 84 -13.32 12.12 -7.22
C LEU A 84 -12.72 13.24 -6.37
N PHE A 85 -12.54 12.99 -5.07
CA PHE A 85 -11.88 13.93 -4.18
C PHE A 85 -10.41 14.18 -4.56
N PHE A 86 -9.64 13.14 -4.93
CA PHE A 86 -8.27 13.33 -5.42
C PHE A 86 -8.23 14.12 -6.72
N ILE A 87 -9.13 13.85 -7.66
CA ILE A 87 -9.24 14.60 -8.92
C ILE A 87 -9.53 16.07 -8.61
N PHE A 88 -10.48 16.34 -7.72
CA PHE A 88 -10.80 17.70 -7.28
C PHE A 88 -9.57 18.41 -6.71
N GLN A 89 -8.78 17.76 -5.84
CA GLN A 89 -7.54 18.34 -5.32
C GLN A 89 -6.53 18.73 -6.41
N TYR A 90 -6.38 17.92 -7.46
CA TYR A 90 -5.45 18.24 -8.55
C TYR A 90 -5.98 19.32 -9.52
N ILE A 91 -7.28 19.57 -9.53
CA ILE A 91 -7.88 20.68 -10.29
C ILE A 91 -7.73 21.99 -9.49
N ASP A 92 -7.99 21.94 -8.19
CA ASP A 92 -7.92 23.08 -7.28
C ASP A 92 -6.47 23.55 -7.07
N ASP A 93 -5.54 22.61 -6.87
CA ASP A 93 -4.11 22.88 -6.77
C ASP A 93 -3.30 21.98 -7.74
N PRO A 94 -3.07 22.46 -8.98
CA PRO A 94 -2.28 21.75 -9.97
C PRO A 94 -0.83 21.48 -9.55
N GLU A 95 -0.25 22.26 -8.62
CA GLU A 95 1.13 22.06 -8.17
C GLU A 95 1.29 20.72 -7.41
N LEU A 96 0.21 20.21 -6.80
CA LEU A 96 0.18 18.88 -6.19
C LEU A 96 0.49 17.76 -7.19
N SER A 97 0.39 18.02 -8.50
CA SER A 97 0.81 17.03 -9.51
C SER A 97 2.31 16.80 -9.56
N ALA A 98 3.11 17.80 -9.16
CA ALA A 98 4.57 17.73 -9.10
C ALA A 98 5.10 17.55 -7.67
N LYS A 99 4.29 17.90 -6.66
CA LYS A 99 4.62 17.82 -5.23
C LYS A 99 3.95 16.62 -4.55
N TYR A 100 4.33 16.38 -3.29
CA TYR A 100 3.65 15.40 -2.45
C TYR A 100 2.24 15.91 -2.06
N ASN A 101 1.22 15.05 -2.20
CA ASN A 101 -0.14 15.32 -1.76
C ASN A 101 -0.41 14.64 -0.40
N PRO A 102 -0.17 15.31 0.74
CA PRO A 102 -0.32 14.73 2.07
C PRO A 102 -1.77 14.34 2.36
N LEU A 103 -2.72 15.24 2.09
CA LEU A 103 -4.13 15.01 2.41
C LEU A 103 -4.72 13.82 1.61
N GLY A 104 -4.48 13.78 0.30
CA GLY A 104 -4.95 12.68 -0.55
C GLY A 104 -4.38 11.34 -0.11
N SER A 105 -3.07 11.29 0.17
CA SER A 105 -2.42 10.06 0.64
C SER A 105 -2.90 9.63 2.03
N ALA A 106 -3.13 10.56 2.95
CA ALA A 106 -3.65 10.25 4.29
C ALA A 106 -5.07 9.68 4.22
N ILE A 107 -5.97 10.30 3.44
CA ILE A 107 -7.35 9.80 3.26
C ILE A 107 -7.34 8.40 2.64
N ALA A 108 -6.54 8.17 1.60
CA ALA A 108 -6.38 6.84 1.01
C ALA A 108 -5.97 5.80 2.06
N GLN A 109 -4.96 6.10 2.88
CA GLN A 109 -4.47 5.19 3.92
C GLN A 109 -5.52 4.95 5.02
N ILE A 110 -6.23 5.99 5.47
CA ILE A 110 -7.30 5.87 6.49
C ILE A 110 -8.40 4.92 6.01
N ILE A 111 -8.85 5.07 4.75
CA ILE A 111 -9.88 4.19 4.18
C ILE A 111 -9.40 2.74 4.16
N ILE A 112 -8.15 2.49 3.76
CA ILE A 112 -7.57 1.14 3.78
C ILE A 112 -7.45 0.58 5.21
N VAL A 113 -7.09 1.40 6.19
CA VAL A 113 -7.08 1.01 7.61
C VAL A 113 -8.47 0.56 8.06
N ILE A 114 -9.53 1.30 7.70
CA ILE A 114 -10.92 0.92 8.01
C ILE A 114 -11.26 -0.43 7.36
N TYR A 115 -10.90 -0.65 6.09
CA TYR A 115 -11.14 -1.94 5.43
C TYR A 115 -10.39 -3.09 6.12
N SER A 116 -9.16 -2.84 6.55
CA SER A 116 -8.35 -3.80 7.28
C SER A 116 -8.95 -4.18 8.64
N LEU A 117 -9.50 -3.20 9.37
CA LEU A 117 -10.22 -3.42 10.63
C LEU A 117 -11.48 -4.27 10.44
N LEU A 118 -12.27 -3.95 9.42
CA LEU A 118 -13.45 -4.75 9.08
C LEU A 118 -13.08 -6.18 8.70
N TYR A 119 -11.93 -6.37 8.05
CA TYR A 119 -11.46 -7.70 7.72
C TYR A 119 -11.03 -8.49 8.96
N PHE A 120 -10.38 -7.85 9.94
CA PHE A 120 -10.13 -8.47 11.24
C PHE A 120 -11.43 -8.91 11.91
N TYR A 121 -12.44 -8.03 11.94
CA TYR A 121 -13.74 -8.36 12.51
C TYR A 121 -14.37 -9.58 11.82
N ARG A 122 -14.33 -9.64 10.49
CA ARG A 122 -14.81 -10.81 9.73
C ARG A 122 -14.07 -12.10 10.09
N LEU A 123 -12.76 -12.02 10.34
CA LEU A 123 -11.93 -13.17 10.69
C LEU A 123 -12.20 -13.71 12.11
N LEU A 124 -12.86 -12.95 12.98
CA LEU A 124 -13.31 -13.47 14.29
C LEU A 124 -14.40 -14.53 14.13
N SER A 125 -15.25 -14.41 13.11
CA SER A 125 -16.39 -15.30 12.89
C SER A 125 -16.18 -16.33 11.79
N ALA A 126 -15.12 -16.19 10.98
CA ALA A 126 -14.87 -17.07 9.83
C ALA A 126 -13.38 -17.26 9.57
N LYS A 127 -13.01 -18.45 9.09
CA LYS A 127 -11.68 -18.66 8.51
C LYS A 127 -11.53 -17.81 7.25
N GLY A 128 -10.37 -17.22 7.04
CA GLY A 128 -10.05 -16.44 5.84
C GLY A 128 -8.57 -16.51 5.48
N GLU A 129 -8.27 -16.09 4.26
CA GLU A 129 -6.92 -16.01 3.71
C GLU A 129 -6.28 -14.64 4.05
N PHE A 130 -4.97 -14.47 3.88
CA PHE A 130 -4.33 -13.15 3.99
C PHE A 130 -4.37 -12.48 5.38
N LEU A 131 -4.48 -13.25 6.48
CA LEU A 131 -4.43 -12.67 7.83
C LEU A 131 -3.10 -11.94 8.10
N ILE A 132 -1.95 -12.54 7.77
CA ILE A 132 -0.64 -11.94 8.05
C ILE A 132 -0.42 -10.72 7.17
N VAL A 133 -0.86 -10.78 5.91
CA VAL A 133 -0.88 -9.61 5.02
C VAL A 133 -1.78 -8.50 5.56
N ASN A 134 -2.96 -8.82 6.08
CA ASN A 134 -3.87 -7.83 6.67
C ASN A 134 -3.23 -7.14 7.89
N ILE A 135 -2.53 -7.89 8.74
CA ILE A 135 -1.74 -7.34 9.84
C ILE A 135 -0.71 -6.35 9.31
N GLY A 136 0.04 -6.74 8.29
CA GLY A 136 1.06 -5.88 7.68
C GLY A 136 0.47 -4.61 7.06
N VAL A 137 -0.63 -4.72 6.31
CA VAL A 137 -1.32 -3.56 5.72
C VAL A 137 -1.82 -2.62 6.82
N PHE A 138 -2.50 -3.14 7.84
CA PHE A 138 -3.02 -2.35 8.95
C PHE A 138 -1.92 -1.51 9.61
N PHE A 139 -0.87 -2.16 10.10
CA PHE A 139 0.17 -1.49 10.85
C PHE A 139 0.98 -0.53 9.98
N TYR A 140 1.35 -0.93 8.77
CA TYR A 140 2.11 -0.06 7.87
C TYR A 140 1.34 1.21 7.53
N MET A 141 0.06 1.09 7.16
CA MET A 141 -0.77 2.25 6.80
C MET A 141 -1.01 3.15 8.01
N LEU A 142 -1.34 2.58 9.17
CA LEU A 142 -1.59 3.35 10.38
C LEU A 142 -0.34 4.14 10.80
N ILE A 143 0.82 3.49 10.82
CA ILE A 143 2.08 4.12 11.22
C ILE A 143 2.53 5.16 10.19
N SER A 144 2.36 4.87 8.89
CA SER A 144 2.61 5.85 7.83
C SER A 144 1.79 7.12 8.04
N ILE A 145 0.47 7.01 8.28
CA ILE A 145 -0.38 8.19 8.58
C ILE A 145 0.17 8.97 9.76
N LEU A 146 0.52 8.30 10.86
CA LEU A 146 1.04 8.95 12.07
C LEU A 146 2.37 9.67 11.81
N ILE A 147 3.28 9.06 11.04
CA ILE A 147 4.56 9.67 10.66
C ILE A 147 4.34 10.93 9.83
N PHE A 148 3.47 10.88 8.83
CA PHE A 148 3.19 12.04 7.97
C PHE A 148 2.43 13.15 8.72
N ALA A 149 1.49 12.79 9.59
CA ALA A 149 0.80 13.75 10.45
C ALA A 149 1.78 14.44 11.40
N ALA A 150 2.69 13.68 12.03
CA ALA A 150 3.73 14.24 12.89
C ALA A 150 4.67 15.17 12.12
N GLY A 151 5.07 14.80 10.89
CA GLY A 151 5.96 15.62 10.05
C GLY A 151 5.37 16.97 9.66
N ASN A 152 4.05 17.05 9.49
CA ASN A 152 3.36 18.30 9.20
C ASN A 152 3.14 19.20 10.43
N LEU A 153 3.32 18.67 11.66
CA LEU A 153 3.14 19.42 12.91
C LEU A 153 4.43 20.03 13.47
N VAL A 154 5.60 19.60 12.98
CA VAL A 154 6.88 20.12 13.46
C VAL A 154 7.17 21.48 12.80
N PHE A 155 6.77 22.54 13.49
CA PHE A 155 7.10 23.92 13.18
C PHE A 155 8.57 24.22 13.55
N VAL A 156 9.29 24.86 12.62
CA VAL A 156 10.50 25.70 12.81
C VAL A 156 11.84 24.94 13.05
N ASP A 157 12.81 25.28 12.18
CA ASP A 157 14.28 25.15 12.22
C ASP A 157 14.99 23.79 12.39
N GLU A 158 14.37 22.74 12.95
CA GLU A 158 14.98 21.38 13.03
C GLU A 158 14.54 20.43 11.88
N PHE A 159 13.92 20.98 10.85
CA PHE A 159 13.14 20.22 9.85
C PHE A 159 13.92 19.13 9.10
N LYS A 160 15.23 19.32 8.86
CA LYS A 160 16.04 18.36 8.09
C LYS A 160 16.32 17.05 8.85
N SER A 161 16.63 17.11 10.15
CA SER A 161 16.92 15.92 10.97
C SER A 161 15.65 15.12 11.23
N VAL A 162 14.57 15.81 11.60
CA VAL A 162 13.24 15.22 11.84
C VAL A 162 12.69 14.55 10.58
N SER A 163 12.80 15.20 9.41
CA SER A 163 12.39 14.63 8.12
C SER A 163 13.16 13.35 7.78
N SER A 164 14.47 13.29 8.06
CA SER A 164 15.27 12.09 7.82
C SER A 164 14.89 10.93 8.74
N ILE A 165 14.62 11.21 10.02
CA ILE A 165 14.17 10.19 10.99
C ILE A 165 12.82 9.61 10.56
N MET A 166 11.87 10.46 10.19
CA MET A 166 10.54 10.04 9.71
C MET A 166 10.62 9.18 8.46
N ARG A 167 11.46 9.56 7.49
CA ARG A 167 11.72 8.77 6.28
C ARG A 167 12.32 7.41 6.62
N ASN A 168 13.29 7.35 7.53
CA ASN A 168 13.93 6.11 7.95
C ASN A 168 12.96 5.20 8.70
N LEU A 169 12.15 5.74 9.61
CA LEU A 169 11.11 5.00 10.32
C LEU A 169 10.11 4.38 9.34
N ASN A 170 9.60 5.17 8.39
CA ASN A 170 8.68 4.66 7.38
C ASN A 170 9.32 3.53 6.54
N ALA A 171 10.61 3.64 6.21
CA ALA A 171 11.34 2.58 5.51
C ALA A 171 11.47 1.30 6.34
N VAL A 172 11.72 1.40 7.66
CA VAL A 172 11.76 0.24 8.57
C VAL A 172 10.39 -0.45 8.64
N PHE A 173 9.30 0.31 8.82
CA PHE A 173 7.95 -0.28 8.86
C PHE A 173 7.53 -0.85 7.51
N TYR A 174 7.95 -0.24 6.41
CA TYR A 174 7.78 -0.81 5.09
C TYR A 174 8.52 -2.15 4.97
N PHE A 175 9.75 -2.25 5.47
CA PHE A 175 10.50 -3.50 5.49
C PHE A 175 9.81 -4.58 6.32
N VAL A 176 9.31 -4.25 7.52
CA VAL A 176 8.51 -5.17 8.35
C VAL A 176 7.28 -5.66 7.58
N PHE A 177 6.58 -4.76 6.89
CA PHE A 177 5.45 -5.14 6.03
C PHE A 177 5.85 -6.14 4.94
N GLN A 178 7.00 -5.93 4.30
CA GLN A 178 7.52 -6.87 3.30
C GLN A 178 7.84 -8.26 3.89
N VAL A 179 8.38 -8.32 5.12
CA VAL A 179 8.60 -9.59 5.82
C VAL A 179 7.28 -10.31 6.10
N LEU A 180 6.24 -9.59 6.53
CA LEU A 180 4.92 -10.18 6.76
C LEU A 180 4.29 -10.76 5.49
N ILE A 181 4.50 -10.10 4.33
CA ILE A 181 4.09 -10.64 3.02
C ILE A 181 4.78 -11.97 2.72
N LEU A 182 6.09 -12.08 2.99
CA LEU A 182 6.80 -13.35 2.83
C LEU A 182 6.27 -14.45 3.74
N LEU A 183 6.01 -14.12 5.01
CA LEU A 183 5.51 -15.08 6.00
C LEU A 183 4.13 -15.61 5.62
N GLU A 184 3.23 -14.75 5.11
CA GLU A 184 1.95 -15.17 4.53
C GLU A 184 2.16 -16.18 3.41
N TRP A 185 3.06 -15.87 2.47
CA TRP A 185 3.34 -16.74 1.34
C TRP A 185 3.87 -18.12 1.77
N GLY A 186 4.89 -18.11 2.62
CA GLY A 186 5.53 -19.33 3.13
C GLY A 186 4.58 -20.20 3.94
N LYS A 187 3.74 -19.59 4.79
CA LYS A 187 2.79 -20.32 5.63
C LYS A 187 1.64 -20.94 4.82
N ASN A 188 1.07 -20.19 3.89
CA ASN A 188 -0.22 -20.56 3.29
C ASN A 188 -0.11 -21.14 1.86
N TYR A 189 0.97 -20.86 1.12
CA TYR A 189 1.07 -21.21 -0.30
C TYR A 189 2.28 -22.09 -0.64
N TYR A 190 3.38 -22.04 0.12
CA TYR A 190 4.55 -22.89 -0.12
C TYR A 190 4.24 -24.39 0.05
N LYS A 191 3.64 -24.78 1.18
CA LYS A 191 3.37 -26.21 1.49
C LYS A 191 2.30 -26.84 0.62
N LYS A 192 1.33 -26.07 0.11
CA LYS A 192 0.26 -26.57 -0.75
C LYS A 192 0.78 -27.10 -2.11
N LYS A 193 2.01 -26.71 -2.50
CA LYS A 193 2.70 -27.22 -3.68
C LYS A 193 3.13 -28.69 -3.56
N ASN A 194 3.40 -29.18 -2.36
CA ASN A 194 3.99 -30.51 -2.14
C ASN A 194 2.95 -31.62 -1.89
N LEU A 195 1.66 -31.30 -1.88
CA LEU A 195 0.56 -32.28 -1.68
C LEU A 195 -0.17 -32.63 -2.98
N ASN A 196 0.13 -31.94 -4.08
CA ASN A 196 -0.45 -32.16 -5.41
C ASN A 196 0.64 -32.44 -6.47
N GLY A 197 1.78 -33.00 -6.04
CA GLY A 197 2.89 -33.41 -6.91
C GLY A 197 3.07 -34.91 -6.85
#